data_AF-A0A9E3MW28-F1
#
_entry.id   AF-A0A9E3MW28-F1
#
_cell.length_a   1.000
_cell.length_b   1.000
_cell.length_c   1.000
_cell.angle_alpha   90.00
_cell.angle_beta   90.00
_cell.angle_gamma   90.00
#
_symmetry.space_group_name_H-M   'P 1'
#
loop_
_entity.id
_entity.type
_entity.pdbx_description
1 polymer ?
#
loop_
_entity_poly.entity_id
_entity_poly.type
_entity_poly.pdbx_seq_one_letter_code
_entity_poly.pdbx_strand_id
1 'polypeptide(L)'
;INQGKISSIQDLLPLLEKVIQAGASKPLLIIAEDVEGEALSTLVVNKIRGTFNAVAVKAPGFGDRRKAMLQDMATLTGAEVISEEVGLKLDQVGLDVLGSARRVTVTKDDTTIVDGAGDSAAVQGRIAQIKAEIENTDSDWDREKLQERLAKLAGGVCVIKVGAATEVELKEKKHRLEDAISATRAAVEEGIVSGGGSALVHAAKVLEGGLGKTGDEATGVAVVRKAVVEPLRWIAENAGLEGYVITAKVAELDKGQGFNAATGEYGDLVKAGVIDPVKVTRSALENAASIASLLLTTETLVVEKKEEEEPAAGGHGHGHSH
;
A
#
# COMPACT_ATOMS: atom_id res chain seq x y z
N ILE A 1 0.34 14.24 18.85
CA ILE A 1 0.28 12.76 18.96
C ILE A 1 -0.37 12.44 20.29
N ASN A 2 -1.42 11.62 20.35
CA ASN A 2 -2.18 11.34 21.57
C ASN A 2 -2.03 9.87 21.98
N GLN A 3 -1.79 9.60 23.26
CA GLN A 3 -1.67 8.22 23.78
C GLN A 3 -3.05 7.55 23.93
N GLY A 4 -4.07 8.32 24.29
CA GLY A 4 -5.42 7.85 24.55
C GLY A 4 -6.32 7.81 23.31
N LYS A 5 -7.57 7.41 23.54
CA LYS A 5 -8.65 7.48 22.56
C LYS A 5 -9.18 8.92 22.45
N ILE A 6 -9.75 9.25 21.28
CA ILE A 6 -10.44 10.51 21.03
C ILE A 6 -11.86 10.17 20.56
N SER A 7 -12.83 10.30 21.46
CA SER A 7 -14.25 10.03 21.17
C SER A 7 -15.09 11.30 21.13
N SER A 8 -14.73 12.29 21.97
CA SER A 8 -15.40 13.58 22.07
C SER A 8 -14.69 14.63 21.20
N ILE A 9 -15.48 15.42 20.49
CA ILE A 9 -14.95 16.57 19.74
C ILE A 9 -14.51 17.70 20.68
N GLN A 10 -15.08 17.77 21.89
CA GLN A 10 -14.77 18.82 22.88
C GLN A 10 -13.31 18.78 23.32
N ASP A 11 -12.70 17.60 23.38
CA ASP A 11 -11.30 17.44 23.75
C ASP A 11 -10.37 18.01 22.66
N LEU A 12 -10.81 17.97 21.40
CA LEU A 12 -10.00 18.31 20.24
C LEU A 12 -10.25 19.75 19.74
N LEU A 13 -11.44 20.31 19.99
CA LEU A 13 -11.86 21.65 19.55
C LEU A 13 -10.85 22.75 19.91
N PRO A 14 -10.38 22.88 21.17
CA PRO A 14 -9.45 23.94 21.54
C PRO A 14 -8.16 23.92 20.73
N LEU A 15 -7.66 22.73 20.40
CA LEU A 15 -6.45 22.55 19.61
C LEU A 15 -6.72 22.82 18.13
N LEU A 16 -7.85 22.34 17.59
CA LEU A 16 -8.23 22.59 16.20
C LEU A 16 -8.42 24.07 15.91
N GLU A 17 -9.08 24.81 16.81
CA GLU A 17 -9.25 26.26 16.68
C GLU A 17 -7.91 26.98 16.60
N LYS A 18 -6.95 26.62 17.47
CA LYS A 18 -5.59 27.17 17.44
C LYS A 18 -4.87 26.83 16.13
N VAL A 19 -4.99 25.59 15.64
CA VAL A 19 -4.38 25.17 14.36
C VAL A 19 -4.96 25.96 13.19
N ILE A 20 -6.28 26.17 13.18
CA ILE A 20 -6.97 26.96 12.16
C ILE A 20 -6.51 28.43 12.20
N GLN A 21 -6.43 29.02 13.40
CA GLN A 21 -6.01 30.41 13.60
C GLN A 21 -4.54 30.64 13.24
N ALA A 22 -3.65 29.69 13.57
CA ALA A 22 -2.22 29.80 13.31
C ALA A 22 -1.83 29.62 11.84
N GLY A 23 -2.76 29.18 10.99
CA GLY A 23 -2.56 29.12 9.55
C GLY A 23 -3.50 28.12 8.90
N ALA A 24 -4.58 28.64 8.32
CA ALA A 24 -5.69 27.94 7.67
C ALA A 24 -5.34 26.96 6.51
N SER A 25 -4.06 26.62 6.30
CA SER A 25 -3.60 25.83 5.15
C SER A 25 -2.69 24.64 5.47
N LYS A 26 -2.23 24.47 6.72
CA LYS A 26 -1.37 23.31 7.06
C LYS A 26 -2.23 22.09 7.41
N PRO A 27 -2.10 20.96 6.69
CA PRO A 27 -2.82 19.74 7.02
C PRO A 27 -2.40 19.19 8.40
N LEU A 28 -3.36 18.67 9.17
CA LEU A 28 -3.14 18.06 10.48
C LEU A 28 -3.19 16.53 10.40
N LEU A 29 -2.16 15.86 10.90
CA LEU A 29 -2.16 14.42 11.14
C LEU A 29 -2.47 14.15 12.61
N ILE A 30 -3.55 13.41 12.87
CA ILE A 30 -3.93 12.97 14.22
C ILE A 30 -3.54 11.51 14.35
N ILE A 31 -2.63 11.20 15.28
CA ILE A 31 -2.27 9.83 15.67
C ILE A 31 -2.76 9.62 17.09
N ALA A 32 -3.65 8.66 17.30
CA ALA A 32 -4.25 8.34 18.60
C ALA A 32 -4.44 6.83 18.76
N GLU A 33 -4.71 6.32 19.98
CA GLU A 33 -5.10 4.91 20.14
C GLU A 33 -6.26 4.54 19.23
N ASP A 34 -7.30 5.37 19.26
CA ASP A 34 -8.41 5.32 18.33
C ASP A 34 -9.05 6.71 18.20
N VAL A 35 -9.69 6.97 17.06
CA VAL A 35 -10.51 8.16 16.83
C VAL A 35 -11.89 7.68 16.41
N GLU A 36 -12.87 7.84 17.30
CA GLU A 36 -14.19 7.23 17.16
C GLU A 36 -15.33 8.21 17.47
N GLY A 37 -16.57 7.75 17.29
CA GLY A 37 -17.77 8.49 17.68
C GLY A 37 -17.94 9.86 17.02
N GLU A 38 -18.27 10.86 17.83
CA GLU A 38 -18.56 12.22 17.39
C GLU A 38 -17.32 12.90 16.82
N ALA A 39 -16.14 12.66 17.42
CA ALA A 39 -14.88 13.22 16.94
C ALA A 39 -14.60 12.85 15.48
N LEU A 40 -14.67 11.55 15.14
CA LEU A 40 -14.44 11.08 13.78
C LEU A 40 -15.47 11.66 12.79
N SER A 41 -16.74 11.61 13.16
CA SER A 41 -17.84 12.12 12.33
C SER A 41 -17.63 13.61 12.00
N THR A 42 -17.18 14.39 12.99
CA THR A 42 -16.95 15.82 12.84
C THR A 42 -15.73 16.11 11.97
N LEU A 43 -14.63 15.34 12.11
CA LEU A 43 -13.46 15.44 11.24
C LEU A 43 -13.83 15.18 9.77
N VAL A 44 -14.65 14.15 9.51
CA VAL A 44 -15.10 13.79 8.15
C VAL A 44 -15.97 14.88 7.54
N VAL A 45 -16.99 15.35 8.26
CA VAL A 45 -17.88 16.41 7.75
C VAL A 45 -17.12 17.69 7.44
N ASN A 46 -16.19 18.09 8.32
CA ASN A 46 -15.38 19.28 8.09
C ASN A 46 -14.37 19.11 6.95
N LYS A 47 -13.82 17.91 6.76
CA LYS A 47 -12.95 17.62 5.62
C LYS A 47 -13.72 17.73 4.29
N ILE A 48 -14.94 17.21 4.23
CA ILE A 48 -15.81 17.28 3.05
C ILE A 48 -16.21 18.74 2.75
N ARG A 49 -16.52 19.51 3.80
CA ARG A 49 -16.86 20.94 3.68
C ARG A 49 -15.67 21.85 3.38
N GLY A 50 -14.45 21.33 3.48
CA GLY A 50 -13.22 22.10 3.28
C GLY A 50 -12.87 23.04 4.45
N THR A 51 -13.51 22.89 5.61
CA THR A 51 -13.27 23.75 6.79
C THR A 51 -11.86 23.58 7.34
N PHE A 52 -11.38 22.34 7.44
CA PHE A 52 -10.00 22.03 7.79
C PHE A 52 -9.54 20.71 7.16
N ASN A 53 -8.24 20.62 6.88
CA ASN A 53 -7.62 19.43 6.31
C ASN A 53 -6.97 18.59 7.41
N ALA A 54 -7.69 17.59 7.93
CA ALA A 54 -7.14 16.63 8.87
C ALA A 54 -7.24 15.20 8.35
N VAL A 55 -6.32 14.34 8.81
CA VAL A 55 -6.40 12.89 8.65
C VAL A 55 -6.12 12.24 10.01
N ALA A 56 -6.96 11.28 10.39
CA ALA A 56 -6.81 10.53 11.63
C ALA A 56 -6.34 9.11 11.32
N VAL A 57 -5.34 8.63 12.06
CA VAL A 57 -4.80 7.28 11.94
C VAL A 57 -4.63 6.68 13.32
N LYS A 58 -4.81 5.36 13.42
CA LYS A 58 -4.57 4.64 14.68
C LYS A 58 -3.07 4.54 14.95
N ALA A 59 -2.71 4.62 16.23
CA ALA A 59 -1.35 4.45 16.68
C ALA A 59 -0.88 3.00 16.42
N PRO A 60 0.35 2.80 15.95
CA PRO A 60 0.87 1.47 15.67
C PRO A 60 1.20 0.71 16.98
N GLY A 61 1.08 -0.62 16.93
CA GLY A 61 1.39 -1.48 18.07
C GLY A 61 0.31 -1.50 19.16
N PHE A 62 0.62 -2.19 20.26
CA PHE A 62 -0.30 -2.36 21.39
C PHE A 62 0.46 -2.25 22.72
N GLY A 63 -0.23 -1.84 23.79
CA GLY A 63 0.35 -1.71 25.14
C GLY A 63 1.57 -0.80 25.18
N ASP A 64 2.62 -1.20 25.90
CA ASP A 64 3.84 -0.41 26.06
C ASP A 64 4.58 -0.17 24.73
N ARG A 65 4.46 -1.10 23.77
CA ARG A 65 5.03 -0.91 22.43
C ARG A 65 4.39 0.26 21.71
N ARG A 66 3.08 0.45 21.86
CA ARG A 66 2.37 1.61 21.30
C ARG A 66 2.93 2.90 21.91
N LYS A 67 3.10 2.96 23.23
CA LYS A 67 3.68 4.13 23.92
C LYS A 67 5.10 4.42 23.40
N ALA A 68 5.94 3.39 23.30
CA ALA A 68 7.30 3.52 22.79
C ALA A 68 7.35 4.01 21.33
N MET A 69 6.48 3.48 20.46
CA MET A 69 6.39 3.91 19.06
C MET A 69 5.81 5.31 18.89
N LEU A 70 4.85 5.72 19.73
CA LEU A 70 4.37 7.10 19.76
C LEU A 70 5.49 8.06 20.16
N GLN A 71 6.32 7.68 21.14
CA GLN A 71 7.50 8.46 21.53
C GLN A 71 8.54 8.53 20.40
N ASP A 72 8.74 7.44 19.65
CA ASP A 72 9.63 7.42 18.48
C ASP A 72 9.17 8.44 17.43
N MET A 73 7.88 8.44 17.08
CA MET A 73 7.30 9.38 16.13
C MET A 73 7.31 10.82 16.65
N ALA A 74 7.09 11.02 17.95
CA ALA A 74 7.16 12.32 18.59
C ALA A 74 8.57 12.89 18.51
N THR A 75 9.59 12.09 18.85
CA THR A 75 11.00 12.48 18.74
C THR A 75 11.39 12.79 17.30
N LEU A 76 10.95 11.99 16.33
CA LEU A 76 11.21 12.20 14.91
C LEU A 76 10.60 13.51 14.38
N THR A 77 9.40 13.87 14.83
CA THR A 77 8.65 15.04 14.34
C THR A 77 8.84 16.30 15.18
N GLY A 78 9.48 16.18 16.35
CA GLY A 78 9.56 17.24 17.36
C GLY A 78 8.25 17.46 18.11
N ALA A 79 7.30 16.52 18.04
CA ALA A 79 6.07 16.59 18.83
C ALA A 79 6.33 16.17 20.28
N GLU A 80 5.35 16.48 21.14
CA GLU A 80 5.22 15.86 22.46
C GLU A 80 4.05 14.88 22.47
N VAL A 81 4.22 13.74 23.15
CA VAL A 81 3.13 12.76 23.29
C VAL A 81 2.18 13.23 24.38
N ILE A 82 0.95 13.52 24.00
CA ILE A 82 -0.11 13.90 24.94
C ILE A 82 -0.54 12.63 25.67
N SER A 83 -0.31 12.61 26.99
CA SER A 83 -0.66 11.49 27.86
C SER A 83 -1.05 12.00 29.24
N GLU A 84 -2.17 11.50 29.75
CA GLU A 84 -2.63 11.81 31.10
C GLU A 84 -1.64 11.33 32.17
N GLU A 85 -0.84 10.29 31.87
CA GLU A 85 0.18 9.75 32.77
C GLU A 85 1.30 10.77 33.08
N VAL A 86 1.56 11.70 32.16
CA VAL A 86 2.53 12.79 32.34
C VAL A 86 1.86 14.14 32.62
N GLY A 87 0.54 14.14 32.87
CA GLY A 87 -0.24 15.32 33.22
C GLY A 87 -0.65 16.21 32.04
N LEU A 88 -0.50 15.74 30.79
CA LEU A 88 -0.91 16.49 29.60
C LEU A 88 -2.31 16.05 29.15
N LYS A 89 -3.25 16.99 29.12
CA LYS A 89 -4.61 16.78 28.62
C LYS A 89 -4.83 17.44 27.27
N LEU A 90 -5.52 16.74 26.36
CA LEU A 90 -5.71 17.15 24.97
C LEU A 90 -6.44 18.51 24.83
N ASP A 91 -7.36 18.81 25.74
CA ASP A 91 -8.13 20.06 25.80
C ASP A 91 -7.32 21.25 26.31
N GLN A 92 -6.19 21.01 26.98
CA GLN A 92 -5.36 22.04 27.62
C GLN A 92 -4.08 22.36 26.86
N VAL A 93 -3.66 21.53 25.91
CA VAL A 93 -2.41 21.73 25.17
C VAL A 93 -2.47 22.88 24.16
N GLY A 94 -1.30 23.43 23.87
CA GLY A 94 -1.09 24.46 22.84
C GLY A 94 -0.55 23.91 21.53
N LEU A 95 -0.06 24.80 20.68
CA LEU A 95 0.57 24.43 19.39
C LEU A 95 2.02 23.94 19.57
N ASP A 96 2.60 24.17 20.73
CA ASP A 96 3.95 23.80 21.15
C ASP A 96 4.16 22.28 21.21
N VAL A 97 3.11 21.52 21.54
CA VAL A 97 3.18 20.04 21.58
C VAL A 97 3.07 19.39 20.20
N LEU A 98 2.77 20.17 19.15
CA LEU A 98 2.62 19.66 17.79
C LEU A 98 3.98 19.50 17.12
N GLY A 99 4.21 18.33 16.54
CA GLY A 99 5.34 18.10 15.66
C GLY A 99 5.07 18.58 14.24
N SER A 100 6.13 18.61 13.44
CA SER A 100 6.02 18.90 12.01
C SER A 100 6.81 17.91 11.17
N ALA A 101 6.36 17.72 9.94
CA ALA A 101 7.02 16.90 8.94
C ALA A 101 6.81 17.51 7.56
N ARG A 102 7.75 17.28 6.65
CA ARG A 102 7.67 17.81 5.29
C ARG A 102 6.53 17.21 4.48
N ARG A 103 6.29 15.90 4.62
CA ARG A 103 5.23 15.20 3.90
C ARG A 103 4.74 14.00 4.70
N VAL A 104 3.41 13.83 4.73
CA VAL A 104 2.75 12.64 5.24
C VAL A 104 1.94 12.02 4.12
N THR A 105 2.04 10.71 3.93
CA THR A 105 1.22 9.95 2.99
C THR A 105 0.49 8.86 3.76
N VAL A 106 -0.84 8.89 3.67
CA VAL A 106 -1.73 7.91 4.32
C VAL A 106 -2.44 7.13 3.22
N THR A 107 -2.37 5.81 3.32
CA THR A 107 -3.10 4.86 2.48
C THR A 107 -4.10 4.09 3.35
N LYS A 108 -4.78 3.10 2.79
CA LYS A 108 -5.68 2.24 3.56
C LYS A 108 -4.96 1.50 4.69
N ASP A 109 -3.75 1.03 4.41
CA ASP A 109 -3.03 0.09 5.28
C ASP A 109 -1.78 0.73 5.93
N ASP A 110 -1.19 1.74 5.28
CA ASP A 110 0.08 2.33 5.71
C ASP A 110 0.04 3.85 5.89
N THR A 111 0.81 4.36 6.86
CA THR A 111 1.12 5.79 7.03
C THR A 111 2.62 6.01 6.98
N THR A 112 3.08 6.88 6.07
CA THR A 112 4.49 7.24 5.91
C THR A 112 4.70 8.71 6.27
N ILE A 113 5.58 8.96 7.23
CA ILE A 113 6.01 10.31 7.62
C ILE A 113 7.41 10.54 7.04
N VAL A 114 7.58 11.60 6.26
CA VAL A 114 8.83 11.92 5.57
C VAL A 114 9.39 13.23 6.12
N ASP A 115 10.67 13.17 6.53
CA ASP A 115 11.47 14.36 6.89
C ASP A 115 10.79 15.15 8.03
N GLY A 116 10.74 14.50 9.21
CA GLY A 116 10.25 15.09 10.45
C GLY A 116 11.20 16.16 10.98
N ALA A 117 10.66 17.23 11.56
CA ALA A 117 11.45 18.37 12.04
C ALA A 117 11.97 18.22 13.48
N GLY A 118 12.10 16.98 13.96
CA GLY A 118 12.68 16.71 15.27
C GLY A 118 14.15 17.08 15.36
N ASP A 119 14.62 17.40 16.57
CA ASP A 119 16.03 17.69 16.80
C ASP A 119 16.89 16.46 16.49
N SER A 120 17.95 16.65 15.70
CA SER A 120 18.82 15.56 15.28
C SER A 120 19.54 14.90 16.45
N ALA A 121 19.92 15.67 17.49
CA ALA A 121 20.55 15.09 18.67
C ALA A 121 19.56 14.24 19.48
N ALA A 122 18.31 14.69 19.64
CA ALA A 122 17.24 13.89 20.25
C ALA A 122 16.98 12.58 19.49
N VAL A 123 16.93 12.63 18.15
CA VAL A 123 16.75 11.42 17.31
C VAL A 123 17.92 10.45 17.47
N GLN A 124 19.18 10.95 17.46
CA GLN A 124 20.35 10.11 17.69
C GLN A 124 20.38 9.51 19.09
N GLY A 125 19.98 10.28 20.11
CA GLY A 125 19.83 9.79 21.47
C GLY A 125 18.80 8.65 21.55
N ARG A 126 17.66 8.80 20.86
CA ARG A 126 16.63 7.76 20.78
C ARG A 126 17.11 6.51 20.06
N ILE A 127 17.87 6.66 18.97
CA ILE A 127 18.52 5.56 18.26
C ILE A 127 19.50 4.81 19.17
N ALA A 128 20.33 5.54 19.92
CA ALA A 128 21.29 4.95 20.87
C ALA A 128 20.58 4.18 22.00
N GLN A 129 19.48 4.73 22.52
CA GLN A 129 18.66 4.05 23.52
C GLN A 129 18.15 2.70 23.00
N ILE A 130 17.55 2.67 21.80
CA ILE A 130 17.01 1.43 21.23
C ILE A 130 18.13 0.41 20.96
N LYS A 131 19.32 0.85 20.52
CA LYS A 131 20.48 -0.04 20.38
C LYS A 131 20.90 -0.67 21.70
N ALA A 132 20.95 0.10 22.77
CA ALA A 132 21.24 -0.43 24.10
C ALA A 132 20.15 -1.42 24.58
N GLU A 133 18.88 -1.15 24.30
CA GLU A 133 17.77 -2.08 24.60
C GLU A 133 17.91 -3.40 23.83
N ILE A 134 18.37 -3.36 22.57
CA ILE A 134 18.65 -4.55 21.74
C ILE A 134 19.79 -5.40 22.31
N GLU A 135 20.84 -4.77 22.81
CA GLU A 135 22.01 -5.47 23.36
C GLU A 135 21.69 -6.12 24.72
N ASN A 136 20.79 -5.52 25.49
CA ASN A 136 20.42 -5.99 26.83
C ASN A 136 19.23 -6.96 26.86
N THR A 137 18.61 -7.27 25.71
CA THR A 137 17.49 -8.21 25.67
C THR A 137 17.93 -9.64 25.35
N ASP A 138 17.47 -10.57 26.18
CA ASP A 138 17.65 -12.01 26.00
C ASP A 138 16.54 -12.65 25.12
N SER A 139 15.51 -11.87 24.77
CA SER A 139 14.36 -12.31 23.98
C SER A 139 14.59 -12.02 22.50
N ASP A 140 14.66 -13.07 21.68
CA ASP A 140 14.82 -12.93 20.22
C ASP A 140 13.65 -12.18 19.58
N TRP A 141 12.44 -12.35 20.10
CA TRP A 141 11.26 -11.65 19.63
C TRP A 141 11.33 -10.15 19.95
N ASP A 142 11.75 -9.76 21.15
CA ASP A 142 11.93 -8.35 21.49
C ASP A 142 13.06 -7.73 20.67
N ARG A 143 14.14 -8.49 20.45
CA ARG A 143 15.25 -8.07 19.60
C ARG A 143 14.78 -7.73 18.19
N GLU A 144 13.99 -8.60 17.56
CA GLU A 144 13.41 -8.37 16.24
C GLU A 144 12.55 -7.10 16.21
N LYS A 145 11.66 -6.91 17.21
CA LYS A 145 10.77 -5.74 17.25
C LYS A 145 11.50 -4.42 17.54
N LEU A 146 12.55 -4.46 18.35
CA LEU A 146 13.42 -3.31 18.56
C LEU A 146 14.23 -2.99 17.30
N GLN A 147 14.69 -4.00 16.56
CA GLN A 147 15.36 -3.81 15.27
C GLN A 147 14.43 -3.17 14.23
N GLU A 148 13.14 -3.55 14.18
CA GLU A 148 12.16 -2.89 13.31
C GLU A 148 11.99 -1.40 13.66
N ARG A 149 11.89 -1.06 14.95
CA ARG A 149 11.78 0.33 15.41
C ARG A 149 13.04 1.11 15.07
N LEU A 150 14.20 0.53 15.34
CA LEU A 150 15.50 1.11 15.00
C LEU A 150 15.61 1.36 13.49
N ALA A 151 15.21 0.39 12.66
CA ALA A 151 15.23 0.53 11.21
C ALA A 151 14.30 1.65 10.72
N LYS A 152 13.15 1.87 11.36
CA LYS A 152 12.23 2.97 11.03
C LYS A 152 12.77 4.35 11.43
N LEU A 153 13.54 4.44 12.52
CA LEU A 153 14.14 5.70 12.99
C LEU A 153 15.47 6.03 12.31
N ALA A 154 16.32 5.02 12.10
CA ALA A 154 17.63 5.17 11.46
C ALA A 154 17.57 5.05 9.94
N GLY A 155 16.51 4.44 9.41
CA GLY A 155 16.29 4.24 7.98
C GLY A 155 16.09 5.57 7.26
N GLY A 156 16.99 5.89 6.35
CA GLY A 156 16.85 7.06 5.49
C GLY A 156 15.65 6.93 4.56
N VAL A 157 14.84 7.97 4.46
CA VAL A 157 13.79 8.05 3.44
C VAL A 157 14.40 8.61 2.15
N CYS A 158 14.42 7.81 1.09
CA CYS A 158 14.77 8.29 -0.25
C CYS A 158 13.53 8.90 -0.91
N VAL A 159 13.65 10.14 -1.41
CA VAL A 159 12.58 10.81 -2.17
C VAL A 159 12.99 10.89 -3.64
N ILE A 160 12.32 10.12 -4.49
CA ILE A 160 12.51 10.17 -5.94
C ILE A 160 11.55 11.23 -6.52
N LYS A 161 12.10 12.29 -7.11
CA LYS A 161 11.34 13.34 -7.78
C LYS A 161 11.26 13.05 -9.27
N VAL A 162 10.06 12.79 -9.76
CA VAL A 162 9.79 12.54 -11.19
C VAL A 162 9.43 13.84 -11.87
N GLY A 163 10.02 14.11 -13.04
CA GLY A 163 9.71 15.27 -13.87
C GLY A 163 9.30 14.85 -15.28
N ALA A 164 8.40 15.62 -15.89
CA ALA A 164 7.98 15.45 -17.28
C ALA A 164 7.54 16.78 -17.89
N ALA A 165 7.40 16.85 -19.22
CA ALA A 165 7.04 18.07 -19.92
C ALA A 165 5.55 18.40 -19.80
N THR A 166 4.70 17.38 -19.65
CA THR A 166 3.25 17.53 -19.48
C THR A 166 2.75 16.75 -18.25
N GLU A 167 1.58 17.12 -17.73
CA GLU A 167 0.98 16.44 -16.57
C GLU A 167 0.65 14.97 -16.87
N VAL A 168 0.21 14.67 -18.10
CA VAL A 168 -0.13 13.30 -18.52
C VAL A 168 1.12 12.42 -18.50
N GLU A 169 2.23 12.88 -19.07
CA GLU A 169 3.51 12.18 -19.01
C GLU A 169 4.04 12.04 -17.58
N LEU A 170 3.84 13.08 -16.75
CA LEU A 170 4.27 13.05 -15.36
C LEU A 170 3.56 11.94 -14.60
N LYS A 171 2.24 11.81 -14.76
CA LYS A 171 1.45 10.76 -14.13
C LYS A 171 1.87 9.37 -14.60
N GLU A 172 2.05 9.19 -15.91
CA GLU A 172 2.48 7.92 -16.49
C GLU A 172 3.88 7.50 -15.99
N LYS A 173 4.88 8.39 -16.10
CA LYS A 173 6.24 8.12 -15.62
C LYS A 173 6.28 7.86 -14.12
N LYS A 174 5.46 8.59 -13.35
CA LYS A 174 5.35 8.40 -11.91
C LYS A 174 4.81 7.01 -11.58
N HIS A 175 3.70 6.58 -12.19
CA HIS A 175 3.14 5.25 -11.96
C HIS A 175 4.13 4.16 -12.37
N ARG A 176 4.80 4.30 -13.52
CA ARG A 176 5.82 3.34 -13.97
C ARG A 176 6.99 3.21 -12.98
N LEU A 177 7.40 4.32 -12.35
CA LEU A 177 8.42 4.29 -11.32
C LEU A 177 7.91 3.65 -10.01
N GLU A 178 6.66 3.91 -9.62
CA GLU A 178 6.03 3.27 -8.47
C GLU A 178 5.95 1.74 -8.65
N ASP A 179 5.59 1.28 -9.84
CA ASP A 179 5.59 -0.13 -10.21
C ASP A 179 7.00 -0.73 -10.16
N ALA A 180 8.01 -0.05 -10.72
CA ALA A 180 9.39 -0.51 -10.71
C ALA A 180 9.96 -0.63 -9.28
N ILE A 181 9.65 0.33 -8.39
CA ILE A 181 10.06 0.28 -6.98
C ILE A 181 9.40 -0.90 -6.27
N SER A 182 8.11 -1.12 -6.52
CA SER A 182 7.35 -2.22 -5.92
C SER A 182 7.87 -3.59 -6.39
N ALA A 183 8.16 -3.73 -7.69
CA ALA A 183 8.77 -4.92 -8.26
C ALA A 183 10.17 -5.19 -7.68
N THR A 184 10.99 -4.15 -7.53
CA THR A 184 12.33 -4.28 -6.95
C THR A 184 12.26 -4.74 -5.48
N ARG A 185 11.34 -4.19 -4.69
CA ARG A 185 11.11 -4.64 -3.30
C ARG A 185 10.68 -6.11 -3.26
N ALA A 186 9.72 -6.49 -4.10
CA ALA A 186 9.25 -7.88 -4.20
C ALA A 186 10.38 -8.84 -4.62
N ALA A 187 11.27 -8.41 -5.51
CA ALA A 187 12.42 -9.19 -5.96
C ALA A 187 13.47 -9.39 -4.85
N VAL A 188 13.68 -8.38 -4.00
CA VAL A 188 14.57 -8.49 -2.84
C VAL A 188 14.00 -9.45 -1.79
N GLU A 189 12.67 -9.49 -1.63
CA GLU A 189 11.99 -10.34 -0.64
C GLU A 189 11.95 -11.82 -1.03
N GLU A 190 11.47 -12.15 -2.23
CA GLU A 190 11.23 -13.56 -2.65
C GLU A 190 12.11 -14.00 -3.83
N GLY A 191 13.00 -13.16 -4.33
CA GLY A 191 13.85 -13.46 -5.47
C GLY A 191 13.19 -13.23 -6.84
N ILE A 192 13.85 -13.73 -7.89
CA ILE A 192 13.47 -13.51 -9.30
C ILE A 192 13.32 -14.82 -10.06
N VAL A 193 12.53 -14.78 -11.13
CA VAL A 193 12.34 -15.87 -12.11
C VAL A 193 12.50 -15.34 -13.54
N SER A 194 12.63 -16.26 -14.50
CA SER A 194 12.58 -15.94 -15.93
C SER A 194 11.23 -15.31 -16.27
N GLY A 195 11.26 -14.07 -16.76
CA GLY A 195 10.06 -13.29 -16.98
C GLY A 195 9.31 -13.65 -18.26
N GLY A 196 8.45 -12.72 -18.69
CA GLY A 196 7.71 -12.84 -19.95
C GLY A 196 6.71 -14.00 -19.95
N GLY A 197 6.25 -14.44 -18.77
CA GLY A 197 5.36 -15.60 -18.63
C GLY A 197 6.04 -16.97 -18.78
N SER A 198 7.35 -17.02 -19.08
CA SER A 198 8.08 -18.28 -19.31
C SER A 198 8.11 -19.17 -18.06
N ALA A 199 8.26 -18.56 -16.87
CA ALA A 199 8.25 -19.30 -15.61
C ALA A 199 6.93 -20.09 -15.39
N LEU A 200 5.78 -19.50 -15.75
CA LEU A 200 4.47 -20.17 -15.63
C LEU A 200 4.31 -21.31 -16.62
N VAL A 201 4.77 -21.11 -17.86
CA VAL A 201 4.78 -22.16 -18.90
C VAL A 201 5.61 -23.36 -18.46
N HIS A 202 6.78 -23.13 -17.87
CA HIS A 202 7.62 -24.21 -17.33
C HIS A 202 7.03 -24.87 -16.10
N ALA A 203 6.39 -24.11 -15.21
CA ALA A 203 5.70 -24.64 -14.03
C ALA A 203 4.52 -25.54 -14.41
N ALA A 204 3.86 -25.28 -15.55
CA ALA A 204 2.74 -26.07 -16.06
C ALA A 204 3.09 -27.56 -16.27
N LYS A 205 4.38 -27.90 -16.45
CA LYS A 205 4.86 -29.29 -16.60
C LYS A 205 4.49 -30.18 -15.40
N VAL A 206 4.37 -29.61 -14.21
CA VAL A 206 3.98 -30.35 -13.00
C VAL A 206 2.53 -30.86 -13.10
N LEU A 207 1.70 -30.24 -13.94
CA LEU A 207 0.27 -30.54 -14.07
C LEU A 207 -0.03 -31.59 -15.16
N GLU A 208 0.94 -32.05 -15.94
CA GLU A 208 0.71 -32.93 -17.10
C GLU A 208 0.11 -34.29 -16.73
N GLY A 209 0.51 -34.85 -15.59
CA GLY A 209 -0.03 -36.11 -15.07
C GLY A 209 -1.35 -35.97 -14.31
N GLY A 210 -2.01 -34.81 -14.38
CA GLY A 210 -3.27 -34.54 -13.66
C GLY A 210 -3.14 -34.59 -12.14
N LEU A 211 -1.92 -34.63 -11.60
CA LEU A 211 -1.61 -34.80 -10.17
C LEU A 211 -2.28 -36.04 -9.53
N GLY A 212 -2.60 -37.07 -10.31
CA GLY A 212 -3.35 -38.24 -9.82
C GLY A 212 -4.81 -37.94 -9.43
N LYS A 213 -5.33 -36.77 -9.83
CA LYS A 213 -6.72 -36.36 -9.60
C LYS A 213 -7.65 -36.98 -10.63
N THR A 214 -8.92 -37.14 -10.27
CA THR A 214 -9.96 -37.77 -11.10
C THR A 214 -11.26 -36.98 -11.08
N GLY A 215 -12.13 -37.18 -12.06
CA GLY A 215 -13.43 -36.49 -12.13
C GLY A 215 -13.26 -34.96 -12.19
N ASP A 216 -14.07 -34.24 -11.43
CA ASP A 216 -14.09 -32.77 -11.44
C ASP A 216 -12.76 -32.14 -10.98
N GLU A 217 -12.03 -32.80 -10.08
CA GLU A 217 -10.70 -32.34 -9.68
C GLU A 217 -9.69 -32.39 -10.85
N ALA A 218 -9.78 -33.41 -11.72
CA ALA A 218 -8.93 -33.50 -12.91
C ALA A 218 -9.26 -32.39 -13.92
N THR A 219 -10.55 -32.07 -14.06
CA THR A 219 -11.01 -30.92 -14.87
C THR A 219 -10.42 -29.61 -14.32
N GLY A 220 -10.42 -29.41 -13.00
CA GLY A 220 -9.79 -28.25 -12.36
C GLY A 220 -8.29 -28.14 -12.68
N VAL A 221 -7.55 -29.25 -12.60
CA VAL A 221 -6.12 -29.28 -12.98
C VAL A 221 -5.93 -28.89 -14.45
N ALA A 222 -6.78 -29.40 -15.36
CA ALA A 222 -6.73 -29.07 -16.78
C ALA A 222 -7.01 -27.59 -17.06
N VAL A 223 -7.95 -26.98 -16.32
CA VAL A 223 -8.25 -25.54 -16.43
C VAL A 223 -7.05 -24.70 -16.03
N VAL A 224 -6.40 -25.00 -14.90
CA VAL A 224 -5.19 -24.28 -14.47
C VAL A 224 -4.07 -24.46 -15.48
N ARG A 225 -3.83 -25.70 -15.95
CA ARG A 225 -2.81 -25.99 -16.98
C ARG A 225 -3.01 -25.18 -18.26
N LYS A 226 -4.27 -24.98 -18.67
CA LYS A 226 -4.62 -24.16 -19.83
C LYS A 226 -4.41 -22.66 -19.56
N ALA A 227 -4.75 -22.18 -18.36
CA ALA A 227 -4.68 -20.76 -18.04
C ALA A 227 -3.24 -20.24 -17.85
N VAL A 228 -2.33 -21.04 -17.28
CA VAL A 228 -0.98 -20.58 -16.92
C VAL A 228 -0.09 -20.21 -18.10
N VAL A 229 -0.42 -20.63 -19.33
CA VAL A 229 0.32 -20.25 -20.55
C VAL A 229 -0.16 -18.96 -21.19
N GLU A 230 -1.35 -18.47 -20.79
CA GLU A 230 -1.99 -17.29 -21.37
C GLU A 230 -1.18 -15.98 -21.22
N PRO A 231 -0.43 -15.73 -20.13
CA PRO A 231 0.39 -14.53 -20.03
C PRO A 231 1.44 -14.41 -21.14
N LEU A 232 2.18 -15.50 -21.44
CA LEU A 232 3.16 -15.50 -22.54
C LEU A 232 2.46 -15.39 -23.89
N ARG A 233 1.29 -16.02 -24.07
CA ARG A 233 0.49 -15.88 -25.31
C ARG A 233 0.15 -14.43 -25.59
N TRP A 234 -0.39 -13.71 -24.60
CA TRP A 234 -0.76 -12.30 -24.76
C TRP A 234 0.45 -11.41 -25.02
N ILE A 235 1.58 -11.66 -24.36
CA ILE A 235 2.82 -10.92 -24.61
C ILE A 235 3.27 -11.10 -26.07
N ALA A 236 3.22 -12.33 -26.59
CA ALA A 236 3.57 -12.63 -27.98
C ALA A 236 2.58 -12.02 -28.98
N GLU A 237 1.28 -12.07 -28.71
CA GLU A 237 0.26 -11.47 -29.59
C GLU A 237 0.36 -9.95 -29.63
N ASN A 238 0.63 -9.30 -28.50
CA ASN A 238 0.90 -7.86 -28.45
C ASN A 238 2.17 -7.47 -29.22
N ALA A 239 3.10 -8.42 -29.43
CA ALA A 239 4.27 -8.27 -30.29
C ALA A 239 3.99 -8.60 -31.77
N GLY A 240 2.74 -8.93 -32.13
CA GLY A 240 2.32 -9.25 -33.50
C GLY A 240 2.68 -10.67 -33.95
N LEU A 241 2.88 -11.61 -33.02
CA LEU A 241 3.28 -12.99 -33.29
C LEU A 241 2.18 -13.99 -32.90
N GLU A 242 2.27 -15.20 -33.44
CA GLU A 242 1.35 -16.31 -33.15
C GLU A 242 1.56 -16.85 -31.72
N GLY A 243 0.79 -16.35 -30.76
CA GLY A 243 1.05 -16.56 -29.33
C GLY A 243 1.09 -18.02 -28.91
N TYR A 244 0.20 -18.88 -29.40
CA TYR A 244 0.22 -20.32 -29.06
C TYR A 244 1.41 -21.07 -29.69
N VAL A 245 1.94 -20.60 -30.82
CA VAL A 245 3.17 -21.17 -31.41
C VAL A 245 4.36 -20.82 -30.53
N ILE A 246 4.42 -19.58 -30.03
CA ILE A 246 5.48 -19.14 -29.11
C ILE A 246 5.43 -19.93 -27.80
N THR A 247 4.25 -20.06 -27.18
CA THR A 247 4.12 -20.78 -25.90
C THR A 247 4.49 -22.26 -26.03
N ALA A 248 4.06 -22.93 -27.10
CA ALA A 248 4.44 -24.31 -27.36
C ALA A 248 5.96 -24.47 -27.48
N LYS A 249 6.62 -23.59 -28.24
CA LYS A 249 8.08 -23.62 -28.38
C LYS A 249 8.79 -23.34 -27.07
N VAL A 250 8.33 -22.39 -26.25
CA VAL A 250 8.92 -22.12 -24.92
C VAL A 250 8.75 -23.30 -23.96
N ALA A 251 7.65 -24.05 -24.06
CA ALA A 251 7.42 -25.25 -23.25
C ALA A 251 8.45 -26.35 -23.51
N GLU A 252 8.97 -26.46 -24.74
CA GLU A 252 10.02 -27.42 -25.12
C GLU A 252 11.41 -27.03 -24.62
N LEU A 253 11.64 -25.76 -24.27
CA LEU A 253 12.93 -25.27 -23.80
C LEU A 253 13.19 -25.65 -22.33
N ASP A 254 14.48 -25.56 -21.97
CA ASP A 254 14.95 -25.74 -20.59
C ASP A 254 14.48 -24.60 -19.67
N LYS A 255 14.40 -24.90 -18.37
CA LYS A 255 14.06 -23.90 -17.35
C LYS A 255 15.03 -22.71 -17.43
N GLY A 256 14.50 -21.49 -17.39
CA GLY A 256 15.26 -20.26 -17.52
C GLY A 256 15.42 -19.74 -18.96
N GLN A 257 15.11 -20.57 -19.97
CA GLN A 257 15.02 -20.13 -21.36
C GLN A 257 13.59 -19.71 -21.73
N GLY A 258 13.45 -18.73 -22.61
CA GLY A 258 12.14 -18.26 -23.02
C GLY A 258 12.21 -17.38 -24.26
N PHE A 259 11.14 -16.64 -24.50
CA PHE A 259 11.01 -15.75 -25.65
C PHE A 259 11.08 -14.29 -25.19
N ASN A 260 12.02 -13.53 -25.76
CA ASN A 260 12.11 -12.09 -25.55
C ASN A 260 11.29 -11.36 -26.61
N ALA A 261 10.09 -10.89 -26.23
CA ALA A 261 9.19 -10.20 -27.15
C ALA A 261 9.70 -8.83 -27.65
N ALA A 262 10.69 -8.23 -26.97
CA ALA A 262 11.28 -6.97 -27.43
C ALA A 262 12.28 -7.18 -28.58
N THR A 263 12.96 -8.33 -28.62
CA THR A 263 13.97 -8.64 -29.66
C THR A 263 13.49 -9.68 -30.67
N GLY A 264 12.47 -10.48 -30.33
CA GLY A 264 12.00 -11.59 -31.14
C GLY A 264 12.84 -12.86 -31.01
N GLU A 265 13.75 -12.94 -30.04
CA GLU A 265 14.71 -14.04 -29.90
C GLU A 265 14.37 -15.00 -28.75
N TYR A 266 14.80 -16.25 -28.90
CA TYR A 266 14.75 -17.27 -27.85
C TYR A 266 16.10 -17.37 -27.15
N GLY A 267 16.10 -17.53 -25.82
CA GLY A 267 17.33 -17.73 -25.08
C GLY A 267 17.15 -17.61 -23.57
N ASP A 268 18.27 -17.52 -22.86
CA ASP A 268 18.34 -17.31 -21.40
C ASP A 268 17.81 -15.90 -21.05
N LEU A 269 16.61 -15.86 -20.48
CA LEU A 269 15.93 -14.59 -20.20
C LEU A 269 16.57 -13.83 -19.04
N VAL A 270 17.21 -14.53 -18.10
CA VAL A 270 17.91 -13.87 -16.99
C VAL A 270 19.14 -13.14 -17.52
N LYS A 271 19.91 -13.77 -18.41
CA LYS A 271 21.02 -13.11 -19.10
C LYS A 271 20.57 -11.96 -20.01
N ALA A 272 19.40 -12.10 -20.63
CA ALA A 272 18.80 -11.03 -21.43
C ALA A 272 18.17 -9.89 -20.61
N GLY A 273 18.13 -10.01 -19.27
CA GLY A 273 17.53 -9.01 -18.38
C GLY A 273 16.01 -9.02 -18.33
N VAL A 274 15.35 -10.05 -18.87
CA VAL A 274 13.89 -10.24 -18.83
C VAL A 274 13.55 -11.10 -17.62
N ILE A 275 13.38 -10.44 -16.47
CA ILE A 275 13.15 -11.08 -15.17
C ILE A 275 11.88 -10.55 -14.52
N ASP A 276 11.18 -11.41 -13.80
CA ASP A 276 10.01 -11.05 -12.99
C ASP A 276 10.25 -11.42 -11.51
N PRO A 277 9.76 -10.63 -10.55
CA PRO A 277 9.79 -11.02 -9.14
C PRO A 277 8.92 -12.26 -8.88
N VAL A 278 9.45 -13.24 -8.13
CA VAL A 278 8.72 -14.48 -7.78
C VAL A 278 7.36 -14.19 -7.15
N LYS A 279 7.36 -13.27 -6.17
CA LYS A 279 6.17 -12.83 -5.44
C LYS A 279 5.06 -12.35 -6.38
N VAL A 280 5.42 -11.58 -7.42
CA VAL A 280 4.44 -11.03 -8.36
C VAL A 280 3.82 -12.14 -9.20
N THR A 281 4.64 -13.03 -9.79
CA THR A 281 4.14 -14.14 -10.60
C THR A 281 3.26 -15.09 -9.79
N ARG A 282 3.68 -15.44 -8.57
CA ARG A 282 2.93 -16.33 -7.67
C ARG A 282 1.61 -15.69 -7.21
N SER A 283 1.66 -14.47 -6.68
CA SER A 283 0.47 -13.78 -6.17
C SER A 283 -0.55 -13.49 -7.28
N ALA A 284 -0.11 -13.17 -8.50
CA ALA A 284 -1.00 -12.99 -9.63
C ALA A 284 -1.80 -14.28 -9.93
N LEU A 285 -1.12 -15.43 -9.96
CA LEU A 285 -1.77 -16.72 -10.21
C LEU A 285 -2.72 -17.12 -9.06
N GLU A 286 -2.27 -17.01 -7.81
CA GLU A 286 -3.07 -17.35 -6.62
C GLU A 286 -4.34 -16.50 -6.54
N ASN A 287 -4.22 -15.18 -6.72
CA ASN A 287 -5.37 -14.27 -6.66
C ASN A 287 -6.35 -14.52 -7.81
N ALA A 288 -5.85 -14.73 -9.04
CA ALA A 288 -6.69 -15.05 -10.19
C ALA A 288 -7.45 -16.36 -9.97
N ALA A 289 -6.77 -17.40 -9.48
CA ALA A 289 -7.39 -18.69 -9.16
C ALA A 289 -8.44 -18.55 -8.03
N SER A 290 -8.16 -17.75 -7.01
CA SER A 290 -9.08 -17.51 -5.89
C SER A 290 -10.38 -16.83 -6.33
N ILE A 291 -10.32 -15.87 -7.25
CA ILE A 291 -11.52 -15.19 -7.74
C ILE A 291 -12.27 -16.08 -8.75
N ALA A 292 -11.53 -16.76 -9.63
CA ALA A 292 -12.14 -17.65 -10.62
C ALA A 292 -12.88 -18.82 -9.96
N SER A 293 -12.31 -19.43 -8.91
CA SER A 293 -12.96 -20.53 -8.18
C SER A 293 -14.26 -20.08 -7.51
N LEU A 294 -14.26 -18.90 -6.88
CA LEU A 294 -15.47 -18.31 -6.29
C LEU A 294 -16.57 -18.11 -7.35
N LEU A 295 -16.22 -17.49 -8.49
CA LEU A 295 -17.15 -17.25 -9.59
C LEU A 295 -17.72 -18.55 -10.17
N LEU A 296 -16.88 -19.56 -10.40
CA LEU A 296 -17.31 -20.85 -10.94
C LEU A 296 -18.29 -21.60 -10.02
N THR A 297 -18.23 -21.35 -8.71
CA THR A 297 -19.14 -21.94 -7.71
C THR A 297 -20.37 -21.08 -7.41
N THR A 298 -20.51 -19.92 -8.07
CA THR A 298 -21.63 -19.01 -7.83
C THR A 298 -22.85 -19.44 -8.64
N GLU A 299 -23.82 -20.10 -7.99
CA GLU A 299 -25.07 -20.54 -8.62
C GLU A 299 -26.11 -19.42 -8.77
N THR A 300 -26.17 -18.48 -7.82
CA THR A 300 -27.17 -17.40 -7.80
C THR A 300 -26.51 -16.06 -7.52
N LEU A 301 -26.88 -15.04 -8.31
CA LEU A 301 -26.48 -13.64 -8.09
C LEU A 301 -27.74 -12.80 -7.82
N VAL A 302 -27.77 -12.07 -6.71
CA VAL A 302 -28.82 -11.09 -6.42
C VAL A 302 -28.24 -9.70 -6.68
N VAL A 303 -28.92 -8.92 -7.51
CA VAL A 303 -28.51 -7.55 -7.85
C VAL A 303 -29.62 -6.58 -7.47
N GLU A 304 -29.24 -5.36 -7.13
CA GLU A 304 -30.20 -4.29 -6.94
C GLU A 304 -30.94 -4.02 -8.26
N LYS A 305 -32.26 -3.93 -8.21
CA LYS A 305 -33.05 -3.52 -9.36
C LYS A 305 -32.67 -2.07 -9.66
N LYS A 306 -32.25 -1.80 -10.90
CA LYS A 306 -31.99 -0.43 -11.35
C LYS A 306 -33.23 0.43 -11.07
N GLU A 307 -33.04 1.52 -10.35
CA GLU A 307 -34.10 2.51 -10.14
C GLU A 307 -34.50 3.09 -11.51
N GLU A 308 -35.81 3.16 -11.77
CA GLU A 308 -36.31 3.89 -12.93
C GLU A 308 -36.06 5.37 -12.63
N GLU A 309 -35.23 6.04 -13.43
CA GLU A 309 -35.07 7.49 -13.34
C GLU A 309 -36.46 8.11 -13.51
N GLU A 310 -36.97 8.77 -12.46
CA GLU A 310 -38.18 9.56 -12.59
C GLU A 310 -37.95 10.56 -13.73
N PRO A 311 -38.87 10.66 -14.71
CA PRO A 311 -38.73 11.64 -15.77
C PRO A 311 -38.58 13.01 -15.10
N ALA A 312 -37.42 13.63 -15.31
CA ALA A 312 -37.09 14.94 -14.76
C ALA A 312 -38.32 15.85 -14.90
N ALA A 313 -38.96 16.16 -13.77
CA ALA A 313 -40.15 16.98 -13.74
C ALA A 313 -39.86 18.25 -14.55
N GLY A 314 -40.64 18.43 -15.61
CA GLY A 314 -40.45 19.47 -16.60
C GLY A 314 -40.14 20.81 -15.95
N GLY A 315 -39.11 21.47 -16.47
CA GLY A 315 -38.61 22.74 -15.99
C GLY A 315 -39.74 23.73 -15.71
N HIS A 316 -39.71 24.27 -14.48
CA HIS A 316 -40.45 25.47 -14.14
C HIS A 316 -39.98 26.60 -15.07
N GLY A 317 -40.85 26.95 -16.02
CA GLY A 317 -40.73 28.17 -16.80
C GLY A 317 -40.96 29.40 -15.91
N HIS A 318 -39.87 30.01 -15.46
CA HIS A 318 -39.77 31.43 -15.18
C HIS A 318 -38.75 31.96 -16.20
N GLY A 319 -39.03 32.84 -17.15
CA GLY A 319 -39.99 33.92 -17.28
C GLY A 319 -39.19 35.12 -17.79
N HIS A 320 -39.67 35.85 -18.81
CA HIS A 320 -39.64 37.33 -18.91
C HIS A 320 -40.12 37.77 -20.31
N SER A 321 -41.34 38.29 -20.32
CA SER A 321 -41.82 39.29 -21.26
C SER A 321 -41.13 40.64 -21.00
N HIS A 322 -40.84 41.34 -22.10
CA HIS A 322 -40.68 42.79 -22.31
C HIS A 322 -40.36 43.71 -21.12
#